data_AF-B8C738-F1
#
_entry.id   AF-B8C738-F1
#
_cell.length_a   1.000
_cell.length_b   1.000
_cell.length_c   1.000
_cell.angle_alpha   90.00
_cell.angle_beta   90.00
_cell.angle_gamma   90.00
#
_symmetry.space_group_name_H-M   'P 1'
#
loop_
_entity.id
_entity.type
_entity.pdbx_description
1 polymer ?
#
loop_
_entity_poly.entity_id
_entity_poly.type
_entity_poly.pdbx_seq_one_letter_code
_entity_poly.pdbx_strand_id
1 'polypeptide(L)'
;MRTANHSSLSQAAFIFLLVVILFTSTDAYPGLSKESLAFASFQTRTYRPTTRCALEDLSSMSSSSPSTEEQHPATMSCNTSLKPDLKRYRCSTPPSTQSKGPIYITVGPQCCGKTTILKRLFGTVFHNNEEEGGASTGGLDITIDDQELVYFPVPIQLFLPDAALPSEQRSTSNQSILGKSVRDRVVDPSNNELKLVIQRLAGKLTAGDFIERLNNPQKNGQQQQSAPLQKNQKAVVADLVSAVEEVIKINTDPKGETTENSMFFAATKLTLPKQIDLFVVESIFRPRPLELMRNTKNNTPSSSALDEAQRLIKSISTDSSVHDSAAPLAWGNTNTRPREFLSAMEAATLSGRPVEFIVFGGLDACVTICKHIMSGTETRTTSQDDGESDLLCLPKLSRRVLLMRNIQRFVNTGRYIPSIAIDDAIVRVESMLAEATKKACSQNWTIKSDSELSMKDAKFRLDCELCKLAGYELHPNRTVSLMKKANANNQYDAQRENRSNHHGRGRGNRSNNSGDRGRGGYDQARGNQGRGRGYSYNERGGRYEGRGGRGRGCYEEDSQRGGWGRSSQDRHGGRGRY
;
A
#
# COMPACT_ATOMS: atom_id res chain seq x y z
N MET A 1 36.46 -53.48 19.58
CA MET A 1 37.23 -52.48 20.36
C MET A 1 37.85 -51.49 19.39
N ARG A 2 37.48 -50.20 19.54
CA ARG A 2 38.03 -48.94 18.99
C ARG A 2 38.70 -48.94 17.60
N THR A 3 38.06 -48.26 16.65
CA THR A 3 38.73 -47.45 15.62
C THR A 3 38.29 -45.99 15.78
N ALA A 4 39.27 -45.08 15.75
CA ALA A 4 39.10 -43.65 15.98
C ALA A 4 39.41 -42.87 14.68
N ASN A 5 38.47 -41.98 14.36
CA ASN A 5 38.52 -40.68 13.68
C ASN A 5 39.78 -40.24 12.91
N HIS A 6 39.63 -40.07 11.60
CA HIS A 6 40.30 -39.05 10.79
C HIS A 6 39.30 -38.46 9.78
N SER A 7 38.78 -37.26 10.03
CA SER A 7 38.00 -36.51 9.00
C SER A 7 37.88 -34.99 9.19
N SER A 8 38.62 -34.36 10.11
CA SER A 8 38.48 -32.90 10.35
C SER A 8 39.46 -32.00 9.58
N LEU A 9 40.47 -32.54 8.89
CA LEU A 9 41.48 -31.73 8.20
C LEU A 9 41.18 -31.42 6.72
N SER A 10 40.20 -32.09 6.10
CA SER A 10 39.87 -31.89 4.68
C SER A 10 38.99 -30.66 4.43
N GLN A 11 38.11 -30.29 5.37
CA GLN A 11 37.18 -29.17 5.16
C GLN A 11 37.84 -27.80 5.33
N ALA A 12 38.78 -27.65 6.26
CA ALA A 12 39.49 -26.39 6.46
C ALA A 12 40.38 -26.02 5.26
N ALA A 13 41.05 -27.00 4.65
CA ALA A 13 41.85 -26.79 3.45
C ALA A 13 41.01 -26.40 2.22
N PHE A 14 39.78 -26.94 2.11
CA PHE A 14 38.87 -26.61 1.03
C PHE A 14 38.30 -25.19 1.15
N ILE A 15 38.01 -24.75 2.38
CA ILE A 15 37.55 -23.38 2.67
C ILE A 15 38.69 -22.37 2.42
N PHE A 16 39.92 -22.70 2.81
CA PHE A 16 41.07 -21.81 2.57
C PHE A 16 41.39 -21.65 1.08
N LEU A 17 41.26 -22.71 0.28
CA LEU A 17 41.47 -22.65 -1.17
C LEU A 17 40.38 -21.80 -1.87
N LEU A 18 39.14 -21.87 -1.40
CA LEU A 18 38.03 -21.05 -1.89
C LEU A 18 38.21 -19.55 -1.57
N VAL A 19 38.73 -19.23 -0.38
CA VAL A 19 39.01 -17.83 0.01
C VAL A 19 40.19 -17.25 -0.79
N VAL A 20 41.21 -18.05 -1.10
CA VAL A 20 42.36 -17.59 -1.90
C VAL A 20 41.97 -17.34 -3.36
N ILE A 21 41.13 -18.20 -3.96
CA ILE A 21 40.64 -18.01 -5.33
C ILE A 21 39.76 -16.75 -5.45
N LEU A 22 38.98 -16.43 -4.41
CA LEU A 22 38.15 -15.22 -4.37
C LEU A 22 38.98 -13.92 -4.24
N PHE A 23 40.19 -13.97 -3.69
CA PHE A 23 41.05 -12.78 -3.52
C PHE A 23 42.03 -12.53 -4.66
N THR A 24 42.34 -13.52 -5.52
CA THR A 24 43.33 -13.37 -6.60
C THR A 24 42.74 -13.09 -7.99
N SER A 25 41.42 -12.96 -8.13
CA SER A 25 40.74 -12.84 -9.44
C SER A 25 40.23 -11.42 -9.78
N THR A 26 40.74 -10.37 -9.14
CA THR A 26 40.24 -8.99 -9.35
C THR A 26 40.77 -8.25 -10.59
N ASP A 27 41.65 -8.83 -11.40
CA ASP A 27 42.29 -8.11 -12.52
C ASP A 27 41.79 -8.48 -13.94
N ALA A 28 40.66 -9.18 -14.09
CA ALA A 28 40.24 -9.69 -15.40
C ALA A 28 38.99 -9.04 -16.05
N TYR A 29 38.30 -8.08 -15.42
CA TYR A 29 37.11 -7.46 -16.03
C TYR A 29 36.91 -5.99 -15.63
N PRO A 30 37.21 -5.01 -16.51
CA PRO A 30 36.83 -3.62 -16.29
C PRO A 30 35.36 -3.45 -16.68
N GLY A 31 34.44 -3.49 -15.72
CA GLY A 31 33.03 -3.16 -16.02
C GLY A 31 31.93 -3.63 -15.07
N LEU A 32 32.23 -4.26 -13.94
CA LEU A 32 31.21 -4.71 -12.98
C LEU A 32 31.41 -4.02 -11.62
N SER A 33 30.42 -3.24 -11.19
CA SER A 33 30.43 -2.54 -9.90
C SER A 33 30.29 -3.53 -8.74
N LYS A 34 30.95 -3.21 -7.61
CA LYS A 34 31.05 -4.04 -6.39
C LYS A 34 29.72 -4.28 -5.66
N GLU A 35 28.62 -3.67 -6.08
CA GLU A 35 27.30 -3.72 -5.42
C GLU A 35 26.60 -5.09 -5.51
N SER A 36 27.02 -5.98 -6.42
CA SER A 36 26.37 -7.28 -6.60
C SER A 36 26.75 -8.33 -5.54
N LEU A 37 27.86 -8.13 -4.79
CA LEU A 37 28.44 -9.16 -3.92
C LEU A 37 28.00 -9.10 -2.43
N ALA A 38 27.38 -8.01 -1.97
CA ALA A 38 27.02 -7.84 -0.55
C ALA A 38 25.66 -8.46 -0.14
N PHE A 39 24.98 -9.18 -1.04
CA PHE A 39 23.61 -9.68 -0.84
C PHE A 39 23.50 -11.11 -0.25
N ALA A 40 24.63 -11.76 0.06
CA ALA A 40 24.68 -13.19 0.38
C ALA A 40 24.76 -13.48 1.90
N SER A 41 23.61 -13.54 2.59
CA SER A 41 23.30 -14.54 3.64
C SER A 41 22.04 -14.14 4.40
N PHE A 42 21.02 -15.01 4.46
CA PHE A 42 20.18 -15.33 5.64
C PHE A 42 19.03 -16.28 5.22
N GLN A 43 18.90 -17.40 5.94
CA GLN A 43 17.94 -18.49 5.71
C GLN A 43 16.50 -18.14 6.12
N THR A 44 15.51 -18.60 5.35
CA THR A 44 14.09 -18.60 5.73
C THR A 44 13.70 -19.89 6.44
N ARG A 45 13.23 -19.79 7.70
CA ARG A 45 12.51 -20.87 8.39
C ARG A 45 11.05 -20.91 7.94
N THR A 46 10.54 -22.11 7.78
CA THR A 46 9.17 -22.45 7.41
C THR A 46 8.18 -22.11 8.53
N TYR A 47 7.10 -21.41 8.16
CA TYR A 47 5.97 -21.08 9.03
C TYR A 47 5.19 -22.38 9.37
N ARG A 48 5.14 -22.74 10.65
CA ARG A 48 4.25 -23.82 11.15
C ARG A 48 3.02 -23.21 11.81
N PRO A 49 1.80 -23.70 11.53
CA PRO A 49 0.64 -23.36 12.34
C PRO A 49 0.68 -24.19 13.64
N THR A 50 0.75 -23.52 14.79
CA THR A 50 0.68 -24.14 16.11
C THR A 50 -0.77 -24.32 16.55
N THR A 51 -1.15 -25.57 16.80
CA THR A 51 -2.35 -25.95 17.56
C THR A 51 -2.08 -25.78 19.07
N ARG A 52 -3.08 -25.23 19.76
CA ARG A 52 -3.12 -24.89 21.19
C ARG A 52 -3.05 -26.13 22.11
N CYS A 53 -2.48 -25.98 23.30
CA CYS A 53 -2.86 -26.71 24.51
C CYS A 53 -3.34 -25.71 25.56
N ALA A 54 -4.44 -26.05 26.23
CA ALA A 54 -5.11 -25.24 27.25
C ALA A 54 -4.45 -25.47 28.62
N LEU A 55 -4.38 -24.43 29.46
CA LEU A 55 -4.29 -24.55 30.91
C LEU A 55 -4.90 -23.31 31.57
N GLU A 56 -5.53 -23.59 32.71
CA GLU A 56 -6.48 -22.78 33.47
C GLU A 56 -5.82 -21.76 34.40
N ASP A 57 -6.60 -20.74 34.76
CA ASP A 57 -6.69 -19.98 36.00
C ASP A 57 -5.45 -19.79 36.90
N LEU A 58 -5.19 -18.53 37.24
CA LEU A 58 -5.15 -18.07 38.64
C LEU A 58 -5.26 -16.54 38.73
N SER A 59 -6.28 -16.12 39.47
CA SER A 59 -6.54 -14.77 39.95
C SER A 59 -5.52 -14.29 40.99
N SER A 60 -5.29 -12.96 41.05
CA SER A 60 -5.57 -12.09 42.22
C SER A 60 -4.46 -11.06 42.60
N MET A 61 -4.96 -9.88 43.03
CA MET A 61 -4.35 -8.85 43.91
C MET A 61 -3.19 -8.01 43.32
N SER A 62 -3.02 -6.70 43.56
CA SER A 62 -3.68 -5.71 44.42
C SER A 62 -3.18 -4.31 44.08
N SER A 63 -4.01 -3.33 44.44
CA SER A 63 -3.86 -1.88 44.51
C SER A 63 -2.59 -1.30 45.15
N SER A 64 -2.15 -0.12 44.67
CA SER A 64 -1.85 1.05 45.52
C SER A 64 -1.54 2.31 44.69
N SER A 65 -2.38 3.33 44.83
CA SER A 65 -2.03 4.76 44.62
C SER A 65 -1.40 5.30 45.92
N PRO A 66 -0.70 6.47 45.91
CA PRO A 66 -1.43 7.70 46.27
C PRO A 66 -0.88 9.04 45.70
N SER A 67 -1.78 10.04 45.76
CA SER A 67 -1.65 11.49 46.07
C SER A 67 -0.66 12.39 45.32
N THR A 68 -1.12 13.38 44.54
CA THR A 68 -1.50 14.79 44.90
C THR A 68 -0.46 15.60 45.67
N GLU A 69 0.09 16.62 45.01
CA GLU A 69 0.35 17.92 45.67
C GLU A 69 0.26 19.07 44.65
N GLU A 70 -0.36 20.15 45.11
CA GLU A 70 -0.92 21.29 44.39
C GLU A 70 -0.34 22.55 45.04
N GLN A 71 0.15 23.55 44.28
CA GLN A 71 0.37 24.93 44.76
C GLN A 71 0.62 25.94 43.60
N HIS A 72 -0.47 26.56 43.14
CA HIS A 72 -0.81 28.01 43.06
C HIS A 72 0.23 29.15 42.80
N PRO A 73 -0.23 30.36 42.38
CA PRO A 73 0.26 31.05 41.18
C PRO A 73 0.94 32.41 41.43
N ALA A 74 1.50 33.03 40.38
CA ALA A 74 1.79 34.46 40.35
C ALA A 74 1.46 35.10 38.99
N THR A 75 0.51 36.02 39.04
CA THR A 75 0.15 37.04 38.04
C THR A 75 1.25 38.10 37.90
N MET A 76 1.52 38.57 36.67
CA MET A 76 1.98 39.93 36.42
C MET A 76 1.66 40.42 34.99
N SER A 77 1.49 41.74 34.93
CA SER A 77 0.77 42.58 33.98
C SER A 77 1.46 42.83 32.64
N CYS A 78 0.62 43.19 31.66
CA CYS A 78 0.89 43.71 30.33
C CYS A 78 1.69 45.03 30.32
N ASN A 79 2.52 45.26 29.29
CA ASN A 79 2.33 46.36 28.33
C ASN A 79 3.34 46.41 27.14
N THR A 80 2.74 46.50 25.95
CA THR A 80 3.07 47.30 24.74
C THR A 80 4.44 47.30 24.03
N SER A 81 4.34 46.99 22.73
CA SER A 81 4.94 47.67 21.56
C SER A 81 6.45 47.57 21.32
N LEU A 82 6.84 46.93 20.20
CA LEU A 82 7.75 47.42 19.15
C LEU A 82 8.07 46.33 18.10
N LYS A 83 8.48 46.79 16.90
CA LYS A 83 8.60 46.15 15.57
C LYS A 83 9.41 44.83 15.50
N PRO A 84 9.21 43.96 14.49
CA PRO A 84 9.94 42.70 14.39
C PRO A 84 11.29 42.88 13.70
N ASP A 85 12.35 43.06 14.49
CA ASP A 85 13.72 42.78 14.09
C ASP A 85 14.04 41.30 14.30
N LEU A 86 14.59 40.65 13.27
CA LEU A 86 15.14 39.29 13.26
C LEU A 86 16.31 39.15 14.25
N LYS A 87 16.00 39.04 15.54
CA LYS A 87 16.97 38.67 16.58
C LYS A 87 17.17 37.15 16.61
N ARG A 88 18.43 36.75 16.47
CA ARG A 88 18.98 35.43 16.77
C ARG A 88 18.36 34.88 18.06
N TYR A 89 17.56 33.82 17.94
CA TYR A 89 17.22 32.96 19.06
C TYR A 89 18.50 32.27 19.54
N ARG A 90 19.07 32.72 20.66
CA ARG A 90 19.91 31.85 21.48
C ARG A 90 18.97 30.86 22.16
N CYS A 91 18.87 29.66 21.60
CA CYS A 91 18.27 28.52 22.27
C CYS A 91 19.00 28.29 23.59
N SER A 92 18.34 28.59 24.70
CA SER A 92 18.55 27.85 25.94
C SER A 92 18.48 26.36 25.59
N THR A 93 19.55 25.61 25.87
CA THR A 93 19.59 24.15 25.63
C THR A 93 18.42 23.53 26.40
N PRO A 94 17.37 23.04 25.70
CA PRO A 94 16.27 22.37 26.38
C PRO A 94 16.80 21.10 27.06
N PRO A 95 16.13 20.60 28.12
CA PRO A 95 16.46 19.33 28.74
C PRO A 95 16.63 18.28 27.65
N SER A 96 17.61 17.38 27.78
CA SER A 96 17.98 16.38 26.79
C SER A 96 16.78 15.49 26.46
N THR A 97 15.91 15.95 25.55
CA THR A 97 14.75 15.23 25.08
C THR A 97 15.30 14.03 24.35
N GLN A 98 15.13 12.84 24.92
CA GLN A 98 15.43 11.59 24.23
C GLN A 98 14.79 11.67 22.84
N SER A 99 15.63 11.53 21.81
CA SER A 99 15.18 11.65 20.43
C SER A 99 14.14 10.57 20.16
N LYS A 100 12.89 10.97 19.85
CA LYS A 100 11.86 10.00 19.48
C LYS A 100 12.24 9.31 18.18
N GLY A 101 11.89 8.03 18.06
CA GLY A 101 12.11 7.23 16.86
C GLY A 101 11.27 7.75 15.68
N PRO A 102 11.80 7.68 14.45
CA PRO A 102 11.10 8.18 13.27
C PRO A 102 9.86 7.34 12.93
N ILE A 103 8.92 7.96 12.20
CA ILE A 103 7.85 7.29 11.47
C ILE A 103 8.27 7.19 10.00
N TYR A 104 8.49 5.95 9.55
CA TYR A 104 8.76 5.63 8.15
C TYR A 104 7.46 5.48 7.37
N ILE A 105 7.29 6.24 6.30
CA ILE A 105 6.12 6.13 5.41
C ILE A 105 6.59 5.50 4.10
N THR A 106 6.17 4.26 3.86
CA THR A 106 6.52 3.58 2.61
C THR A 106 5.56 3.98 1.49
N VAL A 107 6.08 4.33 0.31
CA VAL A 107 5.30 4.77 -0.85
C VAL A 107 5.73 3.96 -2.06
N GLY A 108 4.78 3.28 -2.69
CA GLY A 108 5.09 2.48 -3.86
C GLY A 108 4.03 1.43 -4.19
N PRO A 109 4.07 0.90 -5.42
CA PRO A 109 3.16 -0.16 -5.84
C PRO A 109 3.36 -1.42 -5.00
N GLN A 110 2.45 -2.37 -5.12
CA GLN A 110 2.61 -3.66 -4.47
C GLN A 110 3.83 -4.40 -5.04
N CYS A 111 4.42 -5.30 -4.25
CA CYS A 111 5.57 -6.14 -4.63
C CYS A 111 6.88 -5.37 -4.94
N CYS A 112 6.97 -4.07 -4.65
CA CYS A 112 8.20 -3.29 -4.86
C CYS A 112 9.27 -3.48 -3.76
N GLY A 113 8.98 -4.22 -2.68
CA GLY A 113 9.95 -4.52 -1.61
C GLY A 113 9.80 -3.69 -0.34
N LYS A 114 8.65 -3.02 -0.12
CA LYS A 114 8.37 -2.21 1.10
C LYS A 114 8.65 -2.96 2.40
N THR A 115 8.02 -4.11 2.60
CA THR A 115 8.24 -4.93 3.81
C THR A 115 9.68 -5.45 3.89
N THR A 116 10.34 -5.70 2.76
CA THR A 116 11.74 -6.17 2.74
C THR A 116 12.71 -5.09 3.22
N ILE A 117 12.54 -3.84 2.79
CA ILE A 117 13.39 -2.74 3.25
C ILE A 117 13.12 -2.39 4.71
N LEU A 118 11.85 -2.42 5.15
CA LEU A 118 11.51 -2.26 6.57
C LEU A 118 12.14 -3.37 7.42
N LYS A 119 12.10 -4.63 6.97
CA LYS A 119 12.77 -5.77 7.62
C LYS A 119 14.26 -5.55 7.82
N ARG A 120 14.93 -4.96 6.84
CA ARG A 120 16.35 -4.60 6.97
C ARG A 120 16.56 -3.45 7.96
N LEU A 121 15.67 -2.46 7.94
CA LEU A 121 15.76 -1.29 8.82
C LEU A 121 15.54 -1.63 10.30
N PHE A 122 14.57 -2.49 10.61
CA PHE A 122 14.28 -2.84 12.01
C PHE A 122 15.02 -4.10 12.49
N GLY A 123 15.80 -4.74 11.61
CA GLY A 123 16.58 -5.94 11.92
C GLY A 123 15.75 -7.21 12.09
N THR A 124 16.36 -8.24 12.69
CA THR A 124 15.75 -9.58 12.90
C THR A 124 14.58 -9.60 13.87
N VAL A 125 14.33 -8.50 14.59
CA VAL A 125 13.21 -8.33 15.54
C VAL A 125 11.90 -8.02 14.80
N PHE A 126 11.88 -8.20 13.48
CA PHE A 126 10.70 -8.01 12.66
C PHE A 126 9.68 -9.13 12.93
N HIS A 127 8.66 -8.80 13.72
CA HIS A 127 7.58 -9.67 14.21
C HIS A 127 8.01 -10.66 15.29
N ASN A 128 7.61 -10.35 16.52
CA ASN A 128 6.69 -11.18 17.31
C ASN A 128 6.29 -10.37 18.54
N ASN A 129 5.06 -9.83 18.55
CA ASN A 129 4.45 -9.26 19.77
C ASN A 129 4.17 -10.32 20.86
N GLU A 130 4.65 -11.56 20.69
CA GLU A 130 4.28 -12.70 21.53
C GLU A 130 5.47 -13.44 22.18
N GLU A 131 6.73 -13.11 21.91
CA GLU A 131 7.83 -13.69 22.69
C GLU A 131 8.12 -12.82 23.92
N GLU A 132 7.43 -13.18 25.00
CA GLU A 132 7.55 -12.62 26.34
C GLU A 132 9.02 -12.59 26.82
N GLY A 133 9.57 -11.40 27.04
CA GLY A 133 10.65 -11.21 28.02
C GLY A 133 11.88 -10.40 27.59
N GLY A 134 12.04 -10.04 26.31
CA GLY A 134 13.19 -9.25 25.85
C GLY A 134 12.78 -7.83 25.44
N ALA A 135 13.24 -6.80 26.17
CA ALA A 135 13.09 -5.39 25.82
C ALA A 135 13.92 -5.04 24.56
N SER A 136 13.57 -5.61 23.42
CA SER A 136 14.21 -5.30 22.15
C SER A 136 13.52 -4.10 21.53
N THR A 137 14.30 -3.06 21.24
CA THR A 137 13.89 -1.81 20.57
C THR A 137 13.56 -2.02 19.08
N GLY A 138 12.87 -3.10 18.75
CA GLY A 138 12.46 -3.42 17.39
C GLY A 138 11.45 -2.41 16.89
N GLY A 139 11.58 -2.01 15.62
CA GLY A 139 10.57 -1.17 14.98
C GLY A 139 9.27 -1.92 14.72
N LEU A 140 8.16 -1.19 14.69
CA LEU A 140 6.84 -1.76 14.43
C LEU A 140 6.30 -1.32 13.07
N ASP A 141 5.94 -2.29 12.22
CA ASP A 141 5.27 -2.04 10.94
C ASP A 141 3.74 -2.15 11.09
N ILE A 142 3.03 -1.05 10.86
CA ILE A 142 1.57 -0.97 10.92
C ILE A 142 1.03 -0.93 9.50
N THR A 143 0.28 -1.98 9.15
CA THR A 143 -0.38 -2.12 7.84
C THR A 143 -1.87 -2.44 8.01
N ILE A 144 -2.68 -1.98 7.07
CA ILE A 144 -4.09 -2.33 6.89
C ILE A 144 -4.19 -3.78 6.40
N ASP A 145 -3.23 -4.22 5.57
CA ASP A 145 -3.19 -5.57 5.00
C ASP A 145 -3.09 -6.66 6.07
N ASP A 146 -2.51 -6.36 7.23
CA ASP A 146 -2.37 -7.32 8.34
C ASP A 146 -3.52 -7.26 9.36
N GLN A 147 -4.50 -6.38 9.15
CA GLN A 147 -5.68 -6.32 10.01
C GLN A 147 -6.58 -7.54 9.77
N GLU A 148 -7.21 -8.04 10.84
CA GLU A 148 -8.05 -9.24 10.75
C GLU A 148 -9.13 -9.09 9.67
N LEU A 149 -9.40 -10.19 8.97
CA LEU A 149 -10.41 -10.32 7.90
C LEU A 149 -10.19 -9.47 6.64
N VAL A 150 -9.09 -8.71 6.51
CA VAL A 150 -8.73 -8.09 5.21
C VAL A 150 -8.37 -9.17 4.18
N TYR A 151 -7.65 -10.19 4.65
CA TYR A 151 -7.43 -11.43 3.91
C TYR A 151 -8.07 -12.59 4.66
N PHE A 152 -8.88 -13.38 3.96
CA PHE A 152 -9.54 -14.55 4.51
C PHE A 152 -8.98 -15.82 3.85
N PRO A 153 -8.34 -16.72 4.61
CA PRO A 153 -7.72 -17.92 4.05
C PRO A 153 -8.78 -18.92 3.59
N VAL A 154 -8.69 -19.36 2.34
CA VAL A 154 -9.62 -20.31 1.72
C VAL A 154 -8.87 -21.44 1.03
N PRO A 155 -9.38 -22.69 1.03
CA PRO A 155 -8.73 -23.79 0.31
C PRO A 155 -8.58 -23.48 -1.20
N ILE A 156 -7.40 -23.74 -1.76
CA ILE A 156 -7.13 -23.51 -3.19
C ILE A 156 -8.06 -24.30 -4.10
N GLN A 157 -8.56 -25.45 -3.63
CA GLN A 157 -9.49 -26.31 -4.35
C GLN A 157 -10.76 -25.57 -4.78
N LEU A 158 -11.18 -24.54 -4.05
CA LEU A 158 -12.34 -23.73 -4.42
C LEU A 158 -12.16 -22.95 -5.73
N PHE A 159 -10.92 -22.71 -6.18
CA PHE A 159 -10.60 -22.00 -7.42
C PHE A 159 -10.36 -22.93 -8.62
N LEU A 160 -10.37 -24.25 -8.40
CA LEU A 160 -10.13 -25.25 -9.44
C LEU A 160 -11.47 -25.88 -9.88
N PRO A 161 -11.75 -25.98 -11.19
CA PRO A 161 -13.07 -26.38 -11.71
C PRO A 161 -13.49 -27.82 -11.37
N ASP A 162 -12.53 -28.73 -11.14
CA ASP A 162 -12.80 -30.17 -10.98
C ASP A 162 -12.42 -30.72 -9.60
N ALA A 163 -12.16 -29.86 -8.62
CA ALA A 163 -11.76 -30.32 -7.30
C ALA A 163 -12.97 -30.81 -6.50
N ALA A 164 -13.05 -32.11 -6.24
CA ALA A 164 -14.01 -32.66 -5.29
C ALA A 164 -13.70 -32.09 -3.90
N LEU A 165 -14.60 -31.26 -3.37
CA LEU A 165 -14.44 -30.66 -2.04
C LEU A 165 -14.76 -31.70 -0.96
N PRO A 166 -13.81 -32.00 -0.05
CA PRO A 166 -14.09 -32.73 1.18
C PRO A 166 -15.25 -32.09 1.95
N SER A 167 -16.00 -32.89 2.71
CA SER A 167 -17.14 -32.43 3.52
C SER A 167 -16.78 -31.24 4.42
N GLU A 168 -15.60 -31.25 5.03
CA GLU A 168 -15.10 -30.17 5.89
C GLU A 168 -14.95 -28.83 5.16
N GLN A 169 -14.56 -28.85 3.88
CA GLN A 169 -14.38 -27.63 3.08
C GLN A 169 -15.71 -27.01 2.62
N ARG A 170 -16.80 -27.79 2.63
CA ARG A 170 -18.14 -27.26 2.30
C ARG A 170 -18.63 -26.24 3.32
N SER A 171 -18.27 -26.42 4.59
CA SER A 171 -18.60 -25.47 5.67
C SER A 171 -17.95 -24.11 5.42
N THR A 172 -16.66 -24.09 5.05
CA THR A 172 -15.95 -22.85 4.70
C THR A 172 -16.53 -22.19 3.45
N SER A 173 -16.95 -22.97 2.46
CA SER A 173 -17.54 -22.42 1.21
C SER A 173 -18.82 -21.62 1.45
N ASN A 174 -19.65 -22.06 2.41
CA ASN A 174 -20.91 -21.41 2.75
C ASN A 174 -20.77 -20.32 3.82
N GLN A 175 -19.58 -20.16 4.42
CA GLN A 175 -19.34 -19.13 5.43
C GLN A 175 -19.54 -17.73 4.83
N SER A 176 -20.38 -16.93 5.47
CA SER A 176 -20.67 -15.55 5.04
C SER A 176 -19.69 -14.57 5.66
N ILE A 177 -19.07 -13.73 4.83
CA ILE A 177 -18.16 -12.67 5.24
C ILE A 177 -18.75 -11.35 4.73
N LEU A 178 -19.22 -10.51 5.66
CA LEU A 178 -19.85 -9.23 5.35
C LEU A 178 -21.01 -9.34 4.35
N GLY A 179 -21.84 -10.37 4.52
CA GLY A 179 -23.06 -10.59 3.73
C GLY A 179 -22.87 -11.32 2.40
N LYS A 180 -21.66 -11.78 2.08
CA LYS A 180 -21.38 -12.61 0.88
C LYS A 180 -20.71 -13.91 1.31
N SER A 181 -21.16 -15.03 0.74
CA SER A 181 -20.49 -16.32 1.01
C SER A 181 -19.09 -16.35 0.39
N VAL A 182 -18.21 -17.18 0.96
CA VAL A 182 -16.90 -17.46 0.35
C VAL A 182 -17.08 -17.94 -1.09
N ARG A 183 -18.05 -18.82 -1.35
CA ARG A 183 -18.37 -19.30 -2.70
C ARG A 183 -18.68 -18.15 -3.66
N ASP A 184 -19.57 -17.23 -3.28
CA ASP A 184 -19.97 -16.09 -4.13
C ASP A 184 -18.76 -15.21 -4.47
N ARG A 185 -17.88 -14.98 -3.49
CA ARG A 185 -16.65 -14.21 -3.70
C ARG A 185 -15.69 -14.94 -4.62
N VAL A 186 -15.52 -16.25 -4.47
CA VAL A 186 -14.65 -17.04 -5.35
C VAL A 186 -15.18 -16.99 -6.79
N VAL A 187 -16.48 -17.13 -7.02
CA VAL A 187 -17.05 -17.09 -8.38
C VAL A 187 -17.11 -15.69 -8.98
N ASP A 188 -16.94 -14.64 -8.17
CA ASP A 188 -16.96 -13.24 -8.61
C ASP A 188 -16.02 -13.00 -9.81
N PRO A 189 -16.47 -12.27 -10.86
CA PRO A 189 -15.66 -11.99 -12.04
C PRO A 189 -14.34 -11.27 -11.74
N SER A 190 -14.25 -10.49 -10.66
CA SER A 190 -13.01 -9.84 -10.23
C SER A 190 -11.89 -10.82 -9.90
N ASN A 191 -12.23 -12.08 -9.58
CA ASN A 191 -11.27 -13.15 -9.29
C ASN A 191 -10.94 -14.02 -10.51
N ASN A 192 -11.41 -13.67 -11.72
CA ASN A 192 -11.14 -14.46 -12.92
C ASN A 192 -9.65 -14.53 -13.27
N GLU A 193 -8.92 -13.42 -13.14
CA GLU A 193 -7.47 -13.41 -13.38
C GLU A 193 -6.75 -14.39 -12.43
N LEU A 194 -7.06 -14.34 -11.13
CA LEU A 194 -6.52 -15.24 -10.12
C LEU A 194 -6.81 -16.71 -10.47
N LYS A 195 -8.06 -17.05 -10.85
CA LYS A 195 -8.42 -18.42 -11.27
C LYS A 195 -7.58 -18.89 -12.45
N LEU A 196 -7.41 -18.04 -13.47
CA LEU A 196 -6.64 -18.38 -14.66
C LEU A 196 -5.15 -18.60 -14.31
N VAL A 197 -4.59 -17.73 -13.46
CA VAL A 197 -3.21 -17.88 -12.95
C VAL A 197 -3.05 -19.20 -12.19
N ILE A 198 -3.97 -19.52 -11.27
CA ILE A 198 -3.95 -20.80 -10.53
C ILE A 198 -4.02 -21.98 -11.47
N GLN A 199 -4.95 -21.97 -12.43
CA GLN A 199 -5.10 -23.07 -13.38
C GLN A 199 -3.86 -23.23 -14.26
N ARG A 200 -3.23 -22.13 -14.67
CA ARG A 200 -1.98 -22.16 -15.45
C ARG A 200 -0.83 -22.75 -14.62
N LEU A 201 -0.62 -22.26 -13.39
CA LEU A 201 0.41 -22.77 -12.48
C LEU A 201 0.16 -24.22 -12.06
N ALA A 202 -1.10 -24.67 -11.99
CA ALA A 202 -1.49 -26.05 -11.72
C ALA A 202 -1.31 -27.00 -12.92
N GLY A 203 -0.91 -26.49 -14.09
CA GLY A 203 -0.83 -27.26 -15.33
C GLY A 203 -2.19 -27.66 -15.91
N LYS A 204 -3.28 -26.99 -15.51
CA LYS A 204 -4.65 -27.21 -16.00
C LYS A 204 -4.98 -26.38 -17.23
N LEU A 205 -4.17 -25.38 -17.55
CA LEU A 205 -4.26 -24.59 -18.78
C LEU A 205 -2.94 -24.64 -19.54
N THR A 206 -3.04 -24.72 -20.88
CA THR A 206 -1.90 -24.47 -21.76
C THR A 206 -1.56 -22.98 -21.78
N ALA A 207 -0.36 -22.61 -22.23
CA ALA A 207 0.02 -21.20 -22.39
C ALA A 207 -0.91 -20.47 -23.37
N GLY A 208 -1.29 -21.12 -24.48
CA GLY A 208 -2.21 -20.57 -25.48
C GLY A 208 -3.59 -20.29 -24.89
N ASP A 209 -4.18 -21.26 -24.18
CA ASP A 209 -5.50 -21.10 -23.54
C ASP A 209 -5.48 -20.00 -22.48
N PHE A 210 -4.39 -19.91 -21.72
CA PHE A 210 -4.21 -18.87 -20.70
C PHE A 210 -4.20 -17.47 -21.33
N ILE A 211 -3.43 -17.28 -22.40
CA ILE A 211 -3.37 -16.02 -23.16
C ILE A 211 -4.73 -15.68 -23.77
N GLU A 212 -5.39 -16.64 -24.41
CA GLU A 212 -6.69 -16.42 -25.06
C GLU A 212 -7.75 -15.98 -24.04
N ARG A 213 -7.81 -16.66 -22.89
CA ARG A 213 -8.80 -16.36 -21.83
C ARG A 213 -8.55 -15.03 -21.13
N LEU A 214 -7.29 -14.63 -20.95
CA LEU A 214 -6.96 -13.30 -20.40
C LEU A 214 -7.32 -12.17 -21.36
N ASN A 215 -7.16 -12.37 -22.68
CA ASN A 215 -7.48 -11.37 -23.69
C ASN A 215 -8.98 -11.25 -24.00
N ASN A 216 -9.76 -12.30 -23.71
CA ASN A 216 -11.20 -12.36 -24.01
C ASN A 216 -12.07 -12.46 -22.74
N PRO A 217 -12.05 -11.46 -21.84
CA PRO A 217 -12.91 -11.47 -20.66
C PRO A 217 -14.42 -11.38 -21.04
N GLN A 218 -14.73 -10.99 -22.28
CA GLN A 218 -16.06 -10.61 -22.74
C GLN A 218 -17.05 -11.74 -23.02
N LYS A 219 -16.70 -13.03 -22.89
CA LYS A 219 -17.75 -14.09 -22.88
C LYS A 219 -18.71 -13.99 -21.66
N ASN A 220 -18.40 -13.13 -20.67
CA ASN A 220 -19.17 -13.00 -19.43
C ASN A 220 -19.90 -11.64 -19.23
N GLY A 221 -20.17 -10.88 -20.31
CA GLY A 221 -21.20 -9.83 -20.26
C GLY A 221 -20.79 -8.41 -19.83
N GLN A 222 -19.51 -8.02 -19.90
CA GLN A 222 -19.12 -6.61 -19.71
C GLN A 222 -19.07 -5.84 -21.04
N GLN A 223 -19.78 -4.71 -21.09
CA GLN A 223 -19.88 -3.79 -22.23
C GLN A 223 -18.52 -3.27 -22.73
N GLN A 224 -18.46 -2.93 -24.01
CA GLN A 224 -17.27 -2.45 -24.74
C GLN A 224 -16.62 -1.24 -24.03
N GLN A 225 -15.41 -1.42 -23.50
CA GLN A 225 -14.56 -0.32 -23.01
C GLN A 225 -13.89 0.40 -24.19
N SER A 226 -13.49 1.67 -24.02
CA SER A 226 -12.85 2.47 -25.06
C SER A 226 -11.48 1.94 -25.50
N ALA A 227 -11.10 2.19 -26.75
CA ALA A 227 -9.88 1.65 -27.38
C ALA A 227 -8.55 1.90 -26.62
N PRO A 228 -8.31 3.06 -25.96
CA PRO A 228 -7.05 3.31 -25.24
C PRO A 228 -6.88 2.41 -24.01
N LEU A 229 -7.96 2.16 -23.26
CA LEU A 229 -7.97 1.26 -22.09
C LEU A 229 -7.65 -0.17 -22.51
N GLN A 230 -8.18 -0.61 -23.66
CA GLN A 230 -7.88 -1.92 -24.21
C GLN A 230 -6.40 -2.09 -24.58
N LYS A 231 -5.74 -1.05 -25.12
CA LYS A 231 -4.31 -1.13 -25.49
C LYS A 231 -3.43 -1.31 -24.25
N ASN A 232 -3.67 -0.56 -23.18
CA ASN A 232 -2.89 -0.72 -21.95
C ASN A 232 -3.16 -2.10 -21.32
N GLN A 233 -4.41 -2.55 -21.30
CA GLN A 233 -4.77 -3.87 -20.79
C GLN A 233 -4.02 -5.00 -21.51
N LYS A 234 -3.88 -4.94 -22.84
CA LYS A 234 -3.10 -5.93 -23.60
C LYS A 234 -1.63 -5.98 -23.17
N ALA A 235 -1.02 -4.82 -22.90
CA ALA A 235 0.36 -4.75 -22.43
C ALA A 235 0.50 -5.33 -21.01
N VAL A 236 -0.45 -5.06 -20.11
CA VAL A 236 -0.49 -5.65 -18.76
C VAL A 236 -0.63 -7.17 -18.84
N VAL A 237 -1.53 -7.67 -19.70
CA VAL A 237 -1.73 -9.11 -19.92
C VAL A 237 -0.46 -9.77 -20.48
N ALA A 238 0.22 -9.14 -21.44
CA ALA A 238 1.47 -9.66 -21.98
C ALA A 238 2.56 -9.78 -20.90
N ASP A 239 2.70 -8.77 -20.04
CA ASP A 239 3.65 -8.80 -18.92
C ASP A 239 3.27 -9.87 -17.87
N LEU A 240 1.98 -10.05 -17.58
CA LEU A 240 1.49 -11.09 -16.67
C LEU A 240 1.79 -12.49 -17.21
N VAL A 241 1.53 -12.74 -18.50
CA VAL A 241 1.85 -14.01 -19.16
C VAL A 241 3.34 -14.27 -19.08
N SER A 242 4.16 -13.27 -19.44
CA SER A 242 5.62 -13.40 -19.35
C SER A 242 6.08 -13.72 -17.93
N ALA A 243 5.51 -13.08 -16.91
CA ALA A 243 5.85 -13.32 -15.52
C ALA A 243 5.46 -14.72 -15.03
N VAL A 244 4.28 -15.21 -15.40
CA VAL A 244 3.81 -16.56 -15.04
C VAL A 244 4.69 -17.63 -15.67
N GLU A 245 4.99 -17.51 -16.97
CA GLU A 245 5.84 -18.48 -17.68
C GLU A 245 7.28 -18.49 -17.14
N GLU A 246 7.82 -17.34 -16.77
CA GLU A 246 9.14 -17.22 -16.16
C GLU A 246 9.19 -17.92 -14.80
N VAL A 247 8.18 -17.77 -13.95
CA VAL A 247 8.09 -18.50 -12.68
C VAL A 247 7.92 -20.01 -12.90
N ILE A 248 7.13 -20.44 -13.87
CA ILE A 248 7.01 -21.87 -14.22
C ILE A 248 8.39 -22.40 -14.62
N LYS A 249 9.09 -21.71 -15.55
CA LYS A 249 10.42 -22.11 -16.03
C LYS A 249 11.42 -22.27 -14.89
N ILE A 250 11.51 -21.27 -14.00
CA ILE A 250 12.41 -21.29 -12.83
C ILE A 250 12.15 -22.50 -11.93
N ASN A 251 10.89 -22.96 -11.81
CA ASN A 251 10.53 -24.08 -10.94
C ASN A 251 10.54 -25.45 -11.65
N THR A 252 10.61 -25.50 -12.98
CA THR A 252 10.61 -26.76 -13.75
C THR A 252 11.99 -27.20 -14.22
N ASP A 253 12.96 -26.29 -14.31
CA ASP A 253 14.31 -26.59 -14.77
C ASP A 253 15.31 -26.63 -13.61
N PRO A 254 15.50 -27.81 -12.97
CA PRO A 254 16.48 -27.96 -11.89
C PRO A 254 17.93 -27.97 -12.38
N LYS A 255 18.18 -27.90 -13.70
CA LYS A 255 19.51 -28.07 -14.32
C LYS A 255 20.08 -26.81 -14.96
N GLY A 256 19.36 -25.69 -14.91
CA GLY A 256 19.88 -24.41 -15.39
C GLY A 256 21.10 -23.98 -14.57
N GLU A 257 22.25 -23.82 -15.24
CA GLU A 257 23.48 -23.29 -14.66
C GLU A 257 23.19 -22.14 -13.71
N THR A 258 23.53 -22.34 -12.43
CA THR A 258 23.44 -21.36 -11.35
C THR A 258 24.26 -20.13 -11.71
N THR A 259 23.65 -19.20 -12.43
CA THR A 259 24.07 -17.80 -12.41
C THR A 259 23.84 -17.30 -10.99
N GLU A 260 24.79 -16.58 -10.41
CA GLU A 260 24.81 -16.23 -8.97
C GLU A 260 23.56 -15.48 -8.50
N ASN A 261 22.83 -14.82 -9.40
CA ASN A 261 21.53 -14.19 -9.11
C ASN A 261 20.37 -15.19 -8.90
N SER A 262 20.56 -16.47 -9.21
CA SER A 262 19.57 -17.56 -9.08
C SER A 262 19.69 -18.35 -7.77
N MET A 263 20.75 -18.13 -6.98
CA MET A 263 21.04 -18.92 -5.76
C MET A 263 19.97 -18.84 -4.64
N PHE A 264 19.00 -17.92 -4.73
CA PHE A 264 17.93 -17.80 -3.73
C PHE A 264 16.73 -18.73 -3.95
N PHE A 265 16.68 -19.48 -5.05
CA PHE A 265 15.52 -20.31 -5.39
C PHE A 265 15.94 -21.75 -5.65
N ALA A 266 16.11 -22.54 -4.58
CA ALA A 266 16.24 -23.99 -4.72
C ALA A 266 15.01 -24.53 -5.48
N ALA A 267 15.25 -25.21 -6.61
CA ALA A 267 14.23 -25.70 -7.53
C ALA A 267 13.37 -26.82 -6.89
N THR A 268 12.43 -26.44 -6.02
CA THR A 268 11.33 -27.31 -5.62
C THR A 268 10.29 -27.28 -6.73
N LYS A 269 9.85 -28.47 -7.17
CA LYS A 269 8.68 -28.62 -8.04
C LYS A 269 7.59 -27.64 -7.60
N LEU A 270 7.16 -26.78 -8.52
CA LEU A 270 6.18 -25.73 -8.26
C LEU A 270 5.00 -26.30 -7.47
N THR A 271 4.95 -25.99 -6.17
CA THR A 271 3.92 -26.48 -5.27
C THR A 271 3.02 -25.31 -4.94
N LEU A 272 1.77 -25.39 -5.41
CA LEU A 272 0.79 -24.37 -5.11
C LEU A 272 0.48 -24.35 -3.60
N PRO A 273 0.18 -23.17 -3.04
CA PRO A 273 -0.17 -23.06 -1.63
C PRO A 273 -1.47 -23.81 -1.36
N LYS A 274 -1.57 -24.45 -0.18
CA LYS A 274 -2.78 -25.18 0.23
C LYS A 274 -4.00 -24.25 0.40
N GLN A 275 -3.72 -23.01 0.77
CA GLN A 275 -4.72 -21.97 1.00
C GLN A 275 -4.37 -20.72 0.20
N ILE A 276 -5.40 -19.97 -0.15
CA ILE A 276 -5.32 -18.67 -0.83
C ILE A 276 -5.92 -17.63 0.11
N ASP A 277 -5.28 -16.48 0.19
CA ASP A 277 -5.76 -15.35 0.96
C ASP A 277 -6.74 -14.55 0.10
N LEU A 278 -8.03 -14.79 0.29
CA LEU A 278 -9.10 -14.09 -0.41
C LEU A 278 -9.21 -12.66 0.12
N PHE A 279 -9.02 -11.68 -0.76
CA PHE A 279 -9.12 -10.26 -0.39
C PHE A 279 -10.58 -9.84 -0.16
N VAL A 280 -10.86 -9.31 1.03
CA VAL A 280 -12.19 -8.86 1.44
C VAL A 280 -12.18 -7.33 1.50
N VAL A 281 -12.35 -6.68 0.34
CA VAL A 281 -12.30 -5.21 0.23
C VAL A 281 -13.29 -4.51 1.17
N GLU A 282 -14.46 -5.11 1.43
CA GLU A 282 -15.44 -4.52 2.33
C GLU A 282 -14.92 -4.43 3.77
N SER A 283 -14.03 -5.32 4.19
CA SER A 283 -13.42 -5.34 5.54
C SER A 283 -12.57 -4.10 5.82
N ILE A 284 -12.02 -3.49 4.76
CA ILE A 284 -11.24 -2.25 4.87
C ILE A 284 -12.10 -1.09 5.34
N PHE A 285 -13.35 -1.02 4.90
CA PHE A 285 -14.20 0.16 5.07
C PHE A 285 -15.45 -0.07 5.91
N ARG A 286 -15.82 -1.33 6.17
CA ARG A 286 -17.01 -1.69 6.95
C ARG A 286 -16.61 -2.28 8.29
N PRO A 287 -17.41 -2.02 9.35
CA PRO A 287 -17.29 -2.73 10.61
C PRO A 287 -17.28 -4.25 10.40
N ARG A 288 -16.29 -4.93 10.99
CA ARG A 288 -16.09 -6.37 10.83
C ARG A 288 -16.96 -7.19 11.79
N PRO A 289 -17.53 -8.34 11.38
CA PRO A 289 -18.35 -9.16 12.27
C PRO A 289 -17.52 -9.71 13.43
N LEU A 290 -17.93 -9.43 14.67
CA LEU A 290 -17.20 -9.86 15.88
C LEU A 290 -17.07 -11.38 15.97
N GLU A 291 -18.08 -12.11 15.50
CA GLU A 291 -18.10 -13.59 15.46
C GLU A 291 -16.97 -14.20 14.62
N LEU A 292 -16.41 -13.42 13.68
CA LEU A 292 -15.33 -13.86 12.79
C LEU A 292 -13.94 -13.39 13.25
N MET A 293 -13.89 -12.51 14.24
CA MET A 293 -12.64 -12.00 14.80
C MET A 293 -12.15 -12.97 15.87
N ARG A 294 -10.94 -13.53 15.68
CA ARG A 294 -10.46 -14.67 16.50
C ARG A 294 -9.94 -14.23 17.86
N ASN A 295 -9.57 -12.96 18.00
CA ASN A 295 -8.79 -12.47 19.15
C ASN A 295 -9.47 -11.38 19.99
N THR A 296 -10.69 -10.96 19.66
CA THR A 296 -11.43 -9.98 20.45
C THR A 296 -12.10 -10.62 21.66
N LYS A 297 -11.31 -10.83 22.74
CA LYS A 297 -11.85 -11.15 24.07
C LYS A 297 -12.52 -9.95 24.76
N ASN A 298 -12.35 -8.75 24.21
CA ASN A 298 -12.87 -7.51 24.79
C ASN A 298 -14.06 -7.01 23.96
N ASN A 299 -15.08 -6.45 24.65
CA ASN A 299 -16.29 -5.84 24.10
C ASN A 299 -16.03 -4.57 23.25
N THR A 300 -14.90 -4.51 22.54
CA THR A 300 -14.59 -3.43 21.61
C THR A 300 -15.64 -3.38 20.50
N PRO A 301 -16.20 -2.19 20.20
CA PRO A 301 -17.15 -2.05 19.12
C PRO A 301 -16.51 -2.47 17.80
N SER A 302 -17.31 -3.10 16.94
CA SER A 302 -16.89 -3.49 15.59
C SER A 302 -16.37 -2.26 14.82
N SER A 303 -15.11 -2.34 14.36
CA SER A 303 -14.46 -1.31 13.54
C SER A 303 -14.03 -1.88 12.20
N SER A 304 -13.86 -1.01 11.21
CA SER A 304 -13.20 -1.38 9.96
C SER A 304 -11.70 -1.60 10.18
N ALA A 305 -11.05 -2.32 9.26
CA ALA A 305 -9.60 -2.50 9.31
C ALA A 305 -8.84 -1.17 9.13
N LEU A 306 -9.37 -0.25 8.32
CA LEU A 306 -8.77 1.09 8.19
C LEU A 306 -8.82 1.83 9.53
N ASP A 307 -10.00 1.88 10.17
CA ASP A 307 -10.16 2.57 11.46
C ASP A 307 -9.26 1.96 12.54
N GLU A 308 -9.13 0.63 12.55
CA GLU A 308 -8.25 -0.07 13.49
C GLU A 308 -6.78 0.30 13.28
N ALA A 309 -6.27 0.22 12.05
CA ALA A 309 -4.88 0.58 11.75
C ALA A 309 -4.60 2.06 12.08
N GLN A 310 -5.54 2.96 11.79
CA GLN A 310 -5.44 4.38 12.12
C GLN A 310 -5.44 4.65 13.62
N ARG A 311 -6.29 3.96 14.37
CA ARG A 311 -6.31 4.03 15.84
C ARG A 311 -4.99 3.49 16.41
N LEU A 312 -4.50 2.38 15.87
CA LEU A 312 -3.29 1.70 16.31
C LEU A 312 -2.07 2.63 16.18
N ILE A 313 -1.81 3.19 14.99
CA ILE A 313 -0.65 4.09 14.79
C ILE A 313 -0.71 5.33 15.69
N LYS A 314 -1.90 5.92 15.90
CA LYS A 314 -2.06 7.06 16.80
C LYS A 314 -1.76 6.68 18.25
N SER A 315 -2.31 5.57 18.73
CA SER A 315 -2.09 5.12 20.12
C SER A 315 -0.61 4.82 20.39
N ILE A 316 0.03 4.06 19.51
CA ILE A 316 1.45 3.67 19.64
C ILE A 316 2.40 4.86 19.49
N SER A 317 2.04 5.85 18.66
CA SER A 317 2.90 7.02 18.50
C SER A 317 2.88 7.94 19.72
N THR A 318 1.74 8.05 20.43
CA THR A 318 1.58 8.98 21.55
C THR A 318 1.75 8.34 22.93
N ASP A 319 1.51 7.05 23.08
CA ASP A 319 1.58 6.35 24.36
C ASP A 319 2.89 5.56 24.52
N SER A 320 3.82 6.11 25.30
CA SER A 320 5.12 5.48 25.58
C SER A 320 5.02 4.23 26.46
N SER A 321 3.88 3.98 27.11
CA SER A 321 3.65 2.75 27.86
C SER A 321 3.34 1.55 26.96
N VAL A 322 2.80 1.81 25.77
CA VAL A 322 2.46 0.78 24.77
C VAL A 322 3.67 0.44 23.90
N HIS A 323 4.46 1.44 23.53
CA HIS A 323 5.62 1.27 22.67
C HIS A 323 6.70 2.29 23.00
N ASP A 324 7.96 1.87 22.97
CA ASP A 324 9.08 2.76 23.23
C ASP A 324 9.04 3.99 22.29
N SER A 325 9.17 5.17 22.89
CA SER A 325 9.20 6.44 22.18
C SER A 325 10.41 6.55 21.25
N ALA A 326 11.51 5.87 21.56
CA ALA A 326 12.73 5.84 20.76
C ALA A 326 12.67 4.81 19.61
N ALA A 327 11.83 3.78 19.72
CA ALA A 327 11.72 2.74 18.70
C ALA A 327 11.00 3.29 17.44
N PRO A 328 11.46 2.95 16.23
CA PRO A 328 10.89 3.46 14.98
C PRO A 328 9.53 2.82 14.69
N LEU A 329 8.69 3.55 13.97
CA LEU A 329 7.39 3.06 13.48
C LEU A 329 7.39 3.08 11.96
N ALA A 330 6.63 2.19 11.33
CA ALA A 330 6.35 2.25 9.90
C ALA A 330 4.84 2.26 9.63
N TRP A 331 4.46 3.06 8.63
CA TRP A 331 3.18 2.98 7.96
C TRP A 331 3.39 2.23 6.65
N GLY A 332 3.34 0.89 6.72
CA GLY A 332 3.68 -0.03 5.63
C GLY A 332 2.59 -0.24 4.57
N ASN A 333 1.52 0.54 4.63
CA ASN A 333 0.42 0.47 3.67
C ASN A 333 0.87 0.66 2.22
N THR A 334 0.07 0.15 1.27
CA THR A 334 0.27 0.48 -0.14
C THR A 334 -0.17 1.92 -0.41
N ASN A 335 0.65 2.86 0.04
CA ASN A 335 0.46 4.27 -0.18
C ASN A 335 0.86 4.63 -1.62
N THR A 336 -0.15 4.95 -2.41
CA THR A 336 -0.06 5.38 -3.81
C THR A 336 -0.65 6.78 -4.03
N ARG A 337 -1.27 7.37 -2.99
CA ARG A 337 -1.85 8.72 -3.01
C ARG A 337 -1.56 9.47 -1.71
N PRO A 338 -1.51 10.82 -1.73
CA PRO A 338 -1.24 11.62 -0.52
C PRO A 338 -2.20 11.34 0.64
N ARG A 339 -3.48 11.14 0.34
CA ARG A 339 -4.51 10.88 1.35
C ARG A 339 -4.31 9.57 2.13
N GLU A 340 -3.55 8.62 1.60
CA GLU A 340 -3.39 7.27 2.18
C GLU A 340 -2.41 7.25 3.36
N PHE A 341 -1.57 8.29 3.49
CA PHE A 341 -0.63 8.45 4.61
C PHE A 341 -0.97 9.63 5.54
N LEU A 342 -2.19 10.18 5.46
CA LEU A 342 -2.65 11.25 6.36
C LEU A 342 -2.61 10.82 7.83
N SER A 343 -3.02 9.60 8.14
CA SER A 343 -3.05 9.12 9.53
C SER A 343 -1.65 8.99 10.14
N ALA A 344 -0.65 8.65 9.33
CA ALA A 344 0.75 8.65 9.76
C ALA A 344 1.25 10.09 10.01
N MET A 345 0.85 11.05 9.18
CA MET A 345 1.18 12.47 9.40
C MET A 345 0.52 13.05 10.65
N GLU A 346 -0.75 12.71 10.88
CA GLU A 346 -1.46 13.07 12.11
C GLU A 346 -0.76 12.48 13.35
N ALA A 347 -0.41 11.19 13.29
CA ALA A 347 0.30 10.50 14.35
C ALA A 347 1.70 11.11 14.60
N ALA A 348 2.42 11.49 13.55
CA ALA A 348 3.71 12.17 13.64
C ALA A 348 3.58 13.57 14.26
N THR A 349 2.57 14.34 13.83
CA THR A 349 2.29 15.69 14.36
C THR A 349 1.96 15.62 15.85
N LEU A 350 1.09 14.69 16.26
CA LEU A 350 0.68 14.52 17.66
C LEU A 350 1.82 14.05 18.56
N SER A 351 2.67 13.15 18.05
CA SER A 351 3.77 12.57 18.82
C SER A 351 5.05 13.40 18.75
N GLY A 352 5.19 14.34 17.81
CA GLY A 352 6.45 15.03 17.53
C GLY A 352 7.54 14.08 17.01
N ARG A 353 7.18 12.91 16.46
CA ARG A 353 8.14 11.98 15.86
C ARG A 353 8.62 12.50 14.50
N PRO A 354 9.91 12.37 14.17
CA PRO A 354 10.42 12.64 12.83
C PRO A 354 9.72 11.81 11.75
N VAL A 355 9.61 12.32 10.53
CA VAL A 355 9.03 11.61 9.37
C VAL A 355 10.09 11.39 8.30
N GLU A 356 10.10 10.18 7.76
CA GLU A 356 10.92 9.82 6.60
C GLU A 356 10.15 8.96 5.61
N PHE A 357 10.17 9.35 4.35
CA PHE A 357 9.55 8.54 3.30
C PHE A 357 10.52 7.52 2.73
N ILE A 358 10.02 6.34 2.41
CA ILE A 358 10.75 5.31 1.66
C ILE A 358 10.00 5.08 0.36
N VAL A 359 10.51 5.62 -0.74
CA VAL A 359 9.73 5.84 -1.96
C VAL A 359 10.24 5.04 -3.15
N PHE A 360 9.34 4.39 -3.88
CA PHE A 360 9.59 3.70 -5.15
C PHE A 360 10.11 4.65 -6.23
N GLY A 361 11.34 4.45 -6.70
CA GLY A 361 12.00 5.38 -7.63
C GLY A 361 12.42 6.70 -6.96
N GLY A 362 12.51 6.72 -5.63
CA GLY A 362 12.93 7.91 -4.88
C GLY A 362 14.35 8.35 -5.23
N LEU A 363 15.25 7.41 -5.55
CA LEU A 363 16.62 7.70 -5.94
C LEU A 363 16.67 8.49 -7.26
N ASP A 364 15.98 8.02 -8.31
CA ASP A 364 15.84 8.71 -9.59
C ASP A 364 15.30 10.14 -9.42
N ALA A 365 14.31 10.30 -8.54
CA ALA A 365 13.75 11.61 -8.20
C ALA A 365 14.79 12.51 -7.52
N CYS A 366 15.56 11.99 -6.57
CA CYS A 366 16.64 12.74 -5.90
C CYS A 366 17.73 13.16 -6.90
N VAL A 367 18.16 12.26 -7.78
CA VAL A 367 19.13 12.56 -8.85
C VAL A 367 18.61 13.67 -9.76
N THR A 368 17.32 13.64 -10.10
CA THR A 368 16.68 14.67 -10.93
C THR A 368 16.68 16.04 -10.24
N ILE A 369 16.38 16.07 -8.94
CA ILE A 369 16.42 17.29 -8.11
C ILE A 369 17.86 17.85 -8.06
N CYS A 370 18.85 17.00 -7.78
CA CYS A 370 20.26 17.39 -7.75
C CYS A 370 20.70 17.99 -9.09
N LYS A 371 20.45 17.28 -10.21
CA LYS A 371 20.81 17.74 -11.55
C LYS A 371 20.19 19.10 -11.89
N HIS A 372 18.92 19.30 -11.55
CA HIS A 372 18.25 20.56 -11.81
C HIS A 372 18.90 21.73 -11.07
N ILE A 373 19.21 21.53 -9.78
CA ILE A 373 19.85 22.55 -8.94
C ILE A 373 21.28 22.84 -9.42
N MET A 374 22.04 21.80 -9.79
CA MET A 374 23.41 21.95 -10.26
C MET A 374 23.51 22.52 -11.67
N SER A 375 22.51 22.33 -12.54
CA SER A 375 22.55 22.85 -13.91
C SER A 375 22.60 24.38 -14.00
N GLY A 376 22.35 25.09 -12.89
CA GLY A 376 22.58 26.54 -12.76
C GLY A 376 24.01 26.94 -12.40
N THR A 377 24.90 25.99 -12.13
CA THR A 377 26.29 26.19 -11.70
C THR A 377 27.22 25.37 -12.59
N GLU A 378 28.11 26.03 -13.32
CA GLU A 378 28.93 25.42 -14.38
C GLU A 378 29.67 24.14 -13.95
N THR A 379 29.61 23.16 -14.86
CA THR A 379 30.19 21.81 -14.87
C THR A 379 31.37 21.56 -13.92
N ARG A 380 31.09 20.99 -12.75
CA ARG A 380 32.04 20.18 -11.98
C ARG A 380 31.67 18.70 -12.12
N THR A 381 32.63 17.91 -12.56
CA THR A 381 32.55 16.44 -12.58
C THR A 381 32.55 15.93 -11.13
N THR A 382 31.38 15.55 -10.62
CA THR A 382 31.24 14.90 -9.32
C THR A 382 31.78 13.48 -9.36
N SER A 383 32.79 13.19 -8.54
CA SER A 383 33.24 11.83 -8.24
C SER A 383 32.08 11.00 -7.68
N GLN A 384 31.93 9.78 -8.18
CA GLN A 384 30.64 9.08 -8.24
C GLN A 384 30.35 8.14 -7.05
N ASP A 385 31.24 7.96 -6.06
CA ASP A 385 31.29 6.62 -5.41
C ASP A 385 30.83 6.47 -3.95
N ASP A 386 30.78 7.50 -3.09
CA ASP A 386 30.72 7.21 -1.63
C ASP A 386 29.39 7.50 -0.92
N GLY A 387 28.37 8.04 -1.60
CA GLY A 387 27.15 8.57 -0.95
C GLY A 387 25.81 7.93 -1.31
N GLU A 388 25.76 7.01 -2.29
CA GLU A 388 24.50 6.53 -2.88
C GLU A 388 23.83 5.44 -2.03
N SER A 389 24.61 4.60 -1.34
CA SER A 389 24.08 3.44 -0.60
C SER A 389 23.28 3.78 0.66
N ASP A 390 23.39 5.01 1.16
CA ASP A 390 22.76 5.44 2.43
C ASP A 390 21.31 5.92 2.27
N LEU A 391 20.83 6.16 1.05
CA LEU A 391 19.49 6.68 0.86
C LEU A 391 18.41 5.60 1.01
N LEU A 392 17.51 5.81 1.97
CA LEU A 392 16.33 4.97 2.17
C LEU A 392 15.28 5.17 1.07
N CYS A 393 15.55 4.58 -0.09
CA CYS A 393 14.68 4.59 -1.27
C CYS A 393 14.39 3.17 -1.74
N LEU A 394 13.24 2.97 -2.38
CA LEU A 394 12.92 1.72 -3.06
C LEU A 394 13.37 1.82 -4.53
N PRO A 395 13.93 0.75 -5.11
CA PRO A 395 14.35 0.77 -6.51
C PRO A 395 13.14 0.94 -7.42
N LYS A 396 13.33 1.66 -8.53
CA LYS A 396 12.33 1.70 -9.61
C LYS A 396 12.39 0.37 -10.38
N LEU A 397 11.28 -0.34 -10.44
CA LEU A 397 11.19 -1.65 -11.07
C LEU A 397 10.17 -1.63 -12.20
N SER A 398 10.40 -2.42 -13.24
CA SER A 398 9.44 -2.58 -14.32
C SER A 398 8.19 -3.33 -13.84
N ARG A 399 7.05 -3.09 -14.53
CA ARG A 399 5.78 -3.79 -14.27
C ARG A 399 5.94 -5.31 -14.32
N ARG A 400 6.66 -5.84 -15.32
CA ARG A 400 6.98 -7.27 -15.44
C ARG A 400 7.69 -7.81 -14.20
N VAL A 401 8.70 -7.10 -13.67
CA VAL A 401 9.42 -7.54 -12.46
C VAL A 401 8.50 -7.55 -11.23
N LEU A 402 7.64 -6.55 -11.08
CA LEU A 402 6.64 -6.51 -10.00
C LEU A 402 5.63 -7.66 -10.10
N LEU A 403 5.18 -7.99 -11.32
CA LEU A 403 4.30 -9.12 -11.57
C LEU A 403 5.00 -10.46 -11.28
N MET A 404 6.26 -10.63 -11.68
CA MET A 404 7.04 -11.83 -11.34
C MET A 404 7.14 -12.02 -9.83
N ARG A 405 7.46 -10.95 -9.09
CA ARG A 405 7.47 -10.97 -7.61
C ARG A 405 6.09 -11.26 -7.02
N ASN A 406 5.02 -10.79 -7.65
CA ASN A 406 3.64 -11.09 -7.24
C ASN A 406 3.32 -12.57 -7.41
N ILE A 407 3.70 -13.19 -8.54
CA ILE A 407 3.51 -14.65 -8.75
C ILE A 407 4.32 -15.46 -7.75
N GLN A 408 5.59 -15.09 -7.51
CA GLN A 408 6.43 -15.75 -6.50
C GLN A 408 5.83 -15.60 -5.09
N ARG A 409 5.38 -14.40 -4.73
CA ARG A 409 4.68 -14.15 -3.46
C ARG A 409 3.42 -15.00 -3.36
N PHE A 410 2.63 -15.10 -4.43
CA PHE A 410 1.43 -15.93 -4.45
C PHE A 410 1.77 -17.40 -4.19
N VAL A 411 2.77 -17.96 -4.86
CA VAL A 411 3.22 -19.34 -4.64
C VAL A 411 3.64 -19.57 -3.18
N ASN A 412 4.34 -18.61 -2.59
CA ASN A 412 4.88 -18.73 -1.23
C ASN A 412 3.84 -18.49 -0.12
N THR A 413 2.85 -17.61 -0.36
CA THR A 413 1.98 -17.08 0.71
C THR A 413 0.49 -17.29 0.46
N GLY A 414 0.08 -17.64 -0.76
CA GLY A 414 -1.32 -17.65 -1.16
C GLY A 414 -1.92 -16.26 -1.43
N ARG A 415 -1.16 -15.17 -1.24
CA ARG A 415 -1.61 -13.79 -1.52
C ARG A 415 -1.34 -13.40 -2.97
N TYR A 416 -2.40 -13.15 -3.72
CA TYR A 416 -2.33 -12.66 -5.10
C TYR A 416 -2.90 -11.25 -5.21
N ILE A 417 -2.24 -10.39 -5.97
CA ILE A 417 -2.74 -9.06 -6.32
C ILE A 417 -3.05 -9.01 -7.81
N PRO A 418 -4.22 -8.53 -8.24
CA PRO A 418 -4.54 -8.37 -9.65
C PRO A 418 -3.53 -7.51 -10.40
N SER A 419 -3.17 -7.92 -11.62
CA SER A 419 -2.16 -7.26 -12.45
C SER A 419 -2.50 -5.80 -12.73
N ILE A 420 -3.77 -5.51 -13.00
CA ILE A 420 -4.27 -4.16 -13.22
C ILE A 420 -4.14 -3.26 -11.98
N ALA A 421 -4.28 -3.84 -10.78
CA ALA A 421 -4.13 -3.07 -9.54
C ALA A 421 -2.67 -2.64 -9.31
N ILE A 422 -1.71 -3.46 -9.75
CA ILE A 422 -0.27 -3.12 -9.75
C ILE A 422 0.02 -2.03 -10.78
N ASP A 423 -0.49 -2.16 -12.01
CA ASP A 423 -0.33 -1.16 -13.07
C ASP A 423 -0.88 0.21 -12.65
N ASP A 424 -2.11 0.23 -12.17
CA ASP A 424 -2.76 1.44 -11.65
C ASP A 424 -1.96 2.06 -10.49
N ALA A 425 -1.36 1.25 -9.62
CA ALA A 425 -0.53 1.72 -8.52
C ALA A 425 0.77 2.36 -9.02
N ILE A 426 1.42 1.79 -10.04
CA ILE A 426 2.61 2.38 -10.69
C ILE A 426 2.27 3.77 -11.22
N VAL A 427 1.22 3.90 -12.02
CA VAL A 427 0.81 5.17 -12.63
C VAL A 427 0.55 6.24 -11.56
N ARG A 428 -0.15 5.88 -10.46
CA ARG A 428 -0.42 6.81 -9.36
C ARG A 428 0.84 7.27 -8.65
N VAL A 429 1.74 6.34 -8.33
CA VAL A 429 3.00 6.64 -7.63
C VAL A 429 3.90 7.50 -8.50
N GLU A 430 4.07 7.15 -9.78
CA GLU A 430 4.88 7.93 -10.72
C GLU A 430 4.32 9.34 -10.92
N SER A 431 3.01 9.49 -11.04
CA SER A 431 2.37 10.80 -11.13
C SER A 431 2.61 11.64 -9.88
N MET A 432 2.47 11.06 -8.69
CA MET A 432 2.70 11.75 -7.41
C MET A 432 4.17 12.17 -7.26
N LEU A 433 5.10 11.29 -7.62
CA LEU A 433 6.54 11.57 -7.59
C LEU A 433 6.95 12.63 -8.59
N ALA A 434 6.41 12.59 -9.82
CA ALA A 434 6.67 13.61 -10.82
C ALA A 434 6.20 14.99 -10.35
N GLU A 435 5.04 15.05 -9.70
CA GLU A 435 4.53 16.29 -9.10
C GLU A 435 5.44 16.79 -7.96
N ALA A 436 5.78 15.92 -7.01
CA ALA A 436 6.65 16.27 -5.89
C ALA A 436 8.04 16.72 -6.36
N THR A 437 8.65 15.99 -7.30
CA THR A 437 9.94 16.30 -7.92
C THR A 437 9.90 17.66 -8.62
N LYS A 438 8.87 17.91 -9.44
CA LYS A 438 8.68 19.19 -10.13
C LYS A 438 8.61 20.36 -9.14
N LYS A 439 7.85 20.21 -8.04
CA LYS A 439 7.75 21.25 -7.01
C LYS A 439 9.06 21.45 -6.27
N ALA A 440 9.78 20.38 -5.95
CA ALA A 440 11.08 20.44 -5.29
C ALA A 440 12.12 21.18 -6.15
N CYS A 441 12.08 20.98 -7.47
CA CYS A 441 12.91 21.70 -8.43
C CYS A 441 12.53 23.19 -8.56
N SER A 442 11.24 23.53 -8.48
CA SER A 442 10.76 24.90 -8.69
C SER A 442 10.98 25.87 -7.53
N GLN A 443 11.25 25.36 -6.33
CA GLN A 443 11.39 26.21 -5.15
C GLN A 443 12.80 26.79 -5.08
N ASN A 444 12.88 28.11 -4.89
CA ASN A 444 14.13 28.80 -4.59
C ASN A 444 14.55 28.50 -3.15
N TRP A 445 15.06 27.29 -2.92
CA TRP A 445 15.70 26.96 -1.65
C TRP A 445 17.01 27.73 -1.56
N THR A 446 17.13 28.59 -0.56
CA THR A 446 18.38 29.31 -0.28
C THR A 446 19.45 28.27 0.08
N ILE A 447 20.30 27.94 -0.88
CA ILE A 447 21.49 27.13 -0.63
C ILE A 447 22.37 28.00 0.25
N LYS A 448 22.61 27.56 1.49
CA LYS A 448 23.63 28.21 2.33
C LYS A 448 24.94 28.05 1.57
N SER A 449 25.50 29.17 1.15
CA SER A 449 26.66 29.26 0.26
C SER A 449 27.77 28.30 0.71
N ASP A 450 28.26 27.52 -0.26
CA ASP A 450 29.47 26.69 -0.27
C ASP A 450 29.35 25.19 0.11
N SER A 451 28.23 24.70 0.63
CA SER A 451 28.06 23.24 0.78
C SER A 451 27.49 22.64 -0.52
N GLU A 452 28.25 21.75 -1.16
CA GLU A 452 27.77 20.92 -2.27
C GLU A 452 26.42 20.30 -1.90
N LEU A 453 25.42 20.46 -2.78
CA LEU A 453 24.09 19.92 -2.55
C LEU A 453 24.19 18.40 -2.43
N SER A 454 23.95 17.87 -1.24
CA SER A 454 24.07 16.45 -1.00
C SER A 454 22.83 15.70 -1.51
N MET A 455 22.99 14.42 -1.84
CA MET A 455 21.85 13.53 -2.10
C MET A 455 20.87 13.49 -0.93
N LYS A 456 21.35 13.70 0.32
CA LYS A 456 20.52 13.83 1.52
C LYS A 456 19.65 15.10 1.48
N ASP A 457 20.16 16.21 0.95
CA ASP A 457 19.37 17.45 0.76
C ASP A 457 18.28 17.27 -0.29
N ALA A 458 18.59 16.62 -1.43
CA ALA A 458 17.59 16.31 -2.44
C ALA A 458 16.50 15.37 -1.90
N LYS A 459 16.89 14.37 -1.11
CA LYS A 459 15.96 13.47 -0.42
C LYS A 459 15.07 14.23 0.57
N PHE A 460 15.64 15.12 1.39
CA PHE A 460 14.87 15.96 2.30
C PHE A 460 13.86 16.83 1.55
N ARG A 461 14.26 17.46 0.43
CA ARG A 461 13.36 18.27 -0.41
C ARG A 461 12.22 17.44 -1.01
N LEU A 462 12.52 16.22 -1.48
CA LEU A 462 11.50 15.29 -1.98
C LEU A 462 10.48 14.99 -0.86
N ASP A 463 10.94 14.68 0.34
CA ASP A 463 10.10 14.37 1.49
C ASP A 463 9.26 15.59 1.93
N CYS A 464 9.82 16.81 1.86
CA CYS A 464 9.07 18.05 2.10
C CYS A 464 7.89 18.18 1.13
N GLU A 465 8.10 17.93 -0.16
CA GLU A 465 7.03 18.06 -1.15
C GLU A 465 5.98 16.95 -1.00
N LEU A 466 6.38 15.74 -0.63
CA LEU A 466 5.43 14.67 -0.30
C LEU A 466 4.58 15.02 0.93
N CYS A 467 5.14 15.67 1.95
CA CYS A 467 4.37 16.19 3.08
C CYS A 467 3.36 17.26 2.62
N LYS A 468 3.79 18.20 1.79
CA LYS A 468 2.93 19.30 1.28
C LYS A 468 1.76 18.77 0.46
N LEU A 469 1.95 17.71 -0.33
CA LEU A 469 0.86 17.05 -1.06
C LEU A 469 -0.22 16.47 -0.12
N ALA A 470 0.15 16.14 1.11
CA ALA A 470 -0.79 15.70 2.16
C ALA A 470 -1.29 16.83 3.06
N GLY A 471 -0.89 18.10 2.81
CA GLY A 471 -1.29 19.25 3.63
C GLY A 471 -0.45 19.48 4.88
N TYR A 472 0.77 18.93 4.92
CA TYR A 472 1.71 19.07 6.04
C TYR A 472 3.00 19.77 5.62
N GLU A 473 3.61 20.51 6.55
CA GLU A 473 4.93 21.10 6.40
C GLU A 473 5.97 20.22 7.12
N LEU A 474 7.08 19.90 6.46
CA LEU A 474 8.21 19.18 7.04
C LEU A 474 9.28 20.18 7.50
N HIS A 475 9.60 20.15 8.79
CA HIS A 475 10.62 21.01 9.40
C HIS A 475 12.04 20.44 9.24
N PRO A 476 13.10 21.26 9.44
CA PRO A 476 14.49 20.80 9.33
C PRO A 476 14.87 19.64 10.26
N ASN A 477 14.24 19.53 11.42
CA ASN A 477 14.40 18.38 12.34
C ASN A 477 13.54 17.17 11.94
N ARG A 478 12.97 17.18 10.73
CA ARG A 478 12.06 16.18 10.15
C ARG A 478 10.75 15.97 10.90
N THR A 479 10.40 16.81 11.88
CA THR A 479 9.03 16.81 12.43
C THR A 479 8.06 17.48 11.47
N VAL A 480 6.77 17.18 11.60
CA VAL A 480 5.74 17.74 10.71
C VAL A 480 4.73 18.58 11.48
N SER A 481 4.17 19.59 10.82
CA SER A 481 3.03 20.35 11.30
C SER A 481 1.98 20.53 10.22
N LEU A 482 0.72 20.73 10.62
CA LEU A 482 -0.36 20.98 9.67
C LEU A 482 -0.12 22.34 9.00
N MET A 483 -0.14 22.37 7.66
CA MET A 483 -0.01 23.64 6.94
C MET A 483 -1.18 24.56 7.34
N LYS A 484 -0.86 25.75 7.84
CA LYS A 484 -1.86 26.80 8.01
C LYS A 484 -2.47 27.03 6.63
N LYS A 485 -3.75 26.67 6.45
CA LYS A 485 -4.50 27.00 5.23
C LYS A 485 -4.40 28.50 5.05
N ALA A 486 -3.50 28.97 4.19
CA ALA A 486 -3.37 30.37 3.86
C ALA A 486 -4.68 30.74 3.14
N ASN A 487 -5.66 31.24 3.89
CA ASN A 487 -6.98 31.68 3.42
C ASN A 487 -7.50 30.88 2.21
N ALA A 488 -7.73 29.59 2.40
CA ALA A 488 -8.17 28.65 1.34
C ALA A 488 -9.61 28.88 0.86
N ASN A 489 -10.12 30.12 0.88
CA ASN A 489 -11.42 30.50 0.35
C ASN A 489 -11.47 30.49 -1.18
N ASN A 490 -10.35 30.33 -1.91
CA ASN A 490 -10.35 30.51 -3.37
C ASN A 490 -9.96 29.30 -4.24
N GLN A 491 -9.47 28.17 -3.69
CA GLN A 491 -8.87 27.13 -4.54
C GLN A 491 -9.63 25.79 -4.60
N TYR A 492 -10.38 25.41 -3.56
CA TYR A 492 -11.16 24.17 -3.58
C TYR A 492 -12.59 24.34 -4.13
N ASP A 493 -13.20 25.52 -4.01
CA ASP A 493 -14.51 25.78 -4.63
C ASP A 493 -14.42 25.89 -6.16
N ALA A 494 -13.28 26.32 -6.71
CA ALA A 494 -13.06 26.36 -8.16
C ALA A 494 -13.06 24.96 -8.84
N GLN A 495 -12.72 23.89 -8.10
CA GLN A 495 -12.84 22.51 -8.62
C GLN A 495 -14.23 21.90 -8.40
N ARG A 496 -15.03 22.44 -7.48
CA ARG A 496 -16.40 21.99 -7.24
C ARG A 496 -17.41 22.69 -8.15
N GLU A 497 -17.22 23.98 -8.43
CA GLU A 497 -18.11 24.77 -9.30
C GLU A 497 -18.00 24.41 -10.79
N ASN A 498 -16.84 23.89 -11.24
CA ASN A 498 -16.69 23.45 -12.63
C ASN A 498 -17.39 22.10 -12.95
N ARG A 499 -17.96 21.41 -11.94
CA ARG A 499 -18.79 20.22 -12.17
C ARG A 499 -20.28 20.46 -11.99
N SER A 500 -20.70 21.58 -11.40
CA SER A 500 -22.12 21.90 -11.20
C SER A 500 -22.78 22.67 -12.35
N ASN A 501 -22.03 23.16 -13.34
CA ASN A 501 -22.58 23.97 -14.45
C ASN A 501 -23.05 23.18 -15.69
N HIS A 502 -23.36 21.87 -15.57
CA HIS A 502 -23.84 21.08 -16.72
C HIS A 502 -25.23 20.42 -16.59
N HIS A 503 -25.99 20.74 -15.53
CA HIS A 503 -27.40 20.35 -15.42
C HIS A 503 -28.31 21.55 -15.15
N GLY A 504 -28.33 22.49 -16.11
CA GLY A 504 -29.22 23.64 -16.13
C GLY A 504 -30.11 23.67 -17.38
N ARG A 505 -30.82 22.57 -17.67
CA ARG A 505 -31.98 22.58 -18.57
C ARG A 505 -33.16 21.90 -17.88
N GLY A 506 -34.18 22.69 -17.52
CA GLY A 506 -35.54 22.16 -17.45
C GLY A 506 -36.34 22.51 -16.20
N ARG A 507 -37.11 23.60 -16.32
CA ARG A 507 -38.57 23.69 -16.05
C ARG A 507 -39.08 23.26 -14.67
N GLY A 508 -39.65 24.22 -13.94
CA GLY A 508 -40.57 23.88 -12.85
C GLY A 508 -41.09 25.00 -11.97
N ASN A 509 -41.28 26.21 -12.50
CA ASN A 509 -42.03 27.25 -11.79
C ASN A 509 -43.51 26.85 -11.78
N ARG A 510 -44.02 26.32 -10.64
CA ARG A 510 -45.45 26.24 -10.36
C ARG A 510 -45.72 26.71 -8.93
N SER A 511 -46.42 27.82 -8.88
CA SER A 511 -47.16 28.36 -7.75
C SER A 511 -48.22 27.38 -7.24
N ASN A 512 -48.55 27.54 -5.95
CA ASN A 512 -49.87 27.49 -5.29
C ASN A 512 -49.59 27.09 -3.83
N ASN A 513 -49.66 27.98 -2.83
CA ASN A 513 -50.81 28.70 -2.25
C ASN A 513 -51.85 27.77 -1.58
N SER A 514 -52.35 28.23 -0.42
CA SER A 514 -53.19 27.56 0.62
C SER A 514 -52.41 26.55 1.50
N GLY A 515 -52.25 26.71 2.82
CA GLY A 515 -53.19 27.21 3.82
C GLY A 515 -53.85 26.00 4.47
N ASP A 516 -53.54 25.67 5.72
CA ASP A 516 -54.55 25.55 6.79
C ASP A 516 -53.92 25.17 8.13
N ARG A 517 -54.55 25.68 9.19
CA ARG A 517 -54.24 25.51 10.61
C ARG A 517 -55.08 24.36 11.19
N GLY A 518 -54.48 23.52 12.03
CA GLY A 518 -55.18 22.64 12.97
C GLY A 518 -54.14 21.79 13.71
N ARG A 519 -53.84 21.95 15.01
CA ARG A 519 -54.63 22.10 16.25
C ARG A 519 -55.40 20.81 16.62
N GLY A 520 -54.90 20.11 17.64
CA GLY A 520 -55.48 18.94 18.31
C GLY A 520 -54.42 17.84 18.46
N GLY A 521 -53.81 17.53 19.61
CA GLY A 521 -54.24 17.68 21.00
C GLY A 521 -55.07 16.48 21.42
N TYR A 522 -54.43 15.42 21.96
CA TYR A 522 -55.02 14.53 22.96
C TYR A 522 -53.95 13.92 23.87
N ASP A 523 -54.33 13.96 25.14
CA ASP A 523 -53.65 13.54 26.36
C ASP A 523 -53.49 12.03 26.54
N GLN A 524 -52.48 11.71 27.35
CA GLN A 524 -52.43 10.72 28.42
C GLN A 524 -53.58 9.71 28.55
N ALA A 525 -53.22 8.41 28.57
CA ALA A 525 -53.80 7.49 29.54
C ALA A 525 -52.85 6.32 29.84
N ARG A 526 -52.51 6.19 31.12
CA ARG A 526 -51.99 4.99 31.78
C ARG A 526 -52.94 3.81 31.57
N GLY A 527 -52.41 2.60 31.42
CA GLY A 527 -53.23 1.38 31.44
C GLY A 527 -52.39 0.12 31.44
N ASN A 528 -52.34 -0.50 32.63
CA ASN A 528 -51.61 -1.70 32.99
C ASN A 528 -52.25 -2.99 32.40
N GLN A 529 -51.48 -4.08 32.42
CA GLN A 529 -51.87 -5.50 32.32
C GLN A 529 -51.87 -6.18 30.93
N GLY A 530 -50.78 -6.90 30.66
CA GLY A 530 -50.77 -8.36 30.53
C GLY A 530 -51.55 -9.02 29.39
N ARG A 531 -50.82 -9.63 28.45
CA ARG A 531 -50.93 -11.05 28.03
C ARG A 531 -49.97 -11.32 26.88
N GLY A 532 -49.20 -12.40 27.01
CA GLY A 532 -48.20 -12.79 26.02
C GLY A 532 -48.77 -13.29 24.71
N ARG A 533 -47.90 -13.38 23.72
CA ARG A 533 -47.83 -14.44 22.71
C ARG A 533 -46.58 -14.20 21.87
N GLY A 534 -45.66 -15.16 21.87
CA GLY A 534 -44.54 -15.20 20.95
C GLY A 534 -44.98 -15.66 19.55
N TYR A 535 -44.30 -15.13 18.54
CA TYR A 535 -44.18 -15.67 17.18
C TYR A 535 -42.83 -15.12 16.67
N SER A 536 -41.77 -15.92 16.45
CA SER A 536 -41.57 -16.88 15.35
C SER A 536 -41.78 -16.23 13.98
N TYR A 537 -40.72 -15.70 13.38
CA TYR A 537 -40.65 -15.48 11.94
C TYR A 537 -39.90 -16.64 11.29
N ASN A 538 -40.69 -17.52 10.66
CA ASN A 538 -40.22 -18.51 9.73
C ASN A 538 -40.00 -17.89 8.35
N GLU A 539 -38.98 -18.43 7.70
CA GLU A 539 -38.69 -18.39 6.27
C GLU A 539 -39.93 -18.65 5.41
N ARG A 540 -40.09 -17.88 4.32
CA ARG A 540 -40.70 -18.40 3.10
C ARG A 540 -40.23 -17.62 1.88
N GLY A 541 -39.67 -18.36 0.94
CA GLY A 541 -39.08 -17.85 -0.29
C GLY A 541 -40.07 -17.26 -1.29
N GLY A 542 -39.54 -16.40 -2.15
CA GLY A 542 -40.19 -15.91 -3.36
C GLY A 542 -39.42 -16.37 -4.60
N ARG A 543 -40.05 -17.25 -5.39
CA ARG A 543 -39.76 -17.49 -6.80
C ARG A 543 -39.93 -16.19 -7.58
N TYR A 544 -39.02 -15.91 -8.52
CA TYR A 544 -39.30 -15.03 -9.66
C TYR A 544 -39.03 -15.82 -10.95
N GLU A 545 -40.11 -16.30 -11.56
CA GLU A 545 -40.17 -16.63 -12.99
C GLU A 545 -40.76 -15.43 -13.75
N GLY A 546 -40.32 -15.27 -14.99
CA GLY A 546 -40.38 -14.00 -15.72
C GLY A 546 -41.64 -13.68 -16.51
N ARG A 547 -41.60 -12.48 -17.10
CA ARG A 547 -42.33 -11.98 -18.28
C ARG A 547 -41.55 -10.73 -18.70
N GLY A 548 -40.98 -10.60 -19.90
CA GLY A 548 -41.65 -10.77 -21.19
C GLY A 548 -42.26 -9.43 -21.61
N GLY A 549 -41.43 -8.47 -22.02
CA GLY A 549 -41.84 -7.15 -22.51
C GLY A 549 -41.19 -6.85 -23.86
N ARG A 550 -42.04 -6.79 -24.89
CA ARG A 550 -41.71 -6.56 -26.31
C ARG A 550 -41.24 -5.12 -26.54
N GLY A 551 -40.49 -4.96 -27.63
CA GLY A 551 -39.79 -3.73 -28.00
C GLY A 551 -40.66 -2.58 -28.48
N ARG A 552 -39.99 -1.45 -28.65
CA ARG A 552 -40.28 -0.42 -29.64
C ARG A 552 -38.96 0.27 -29.98
N GLY A 553 -38.54 0.11 -31.23
CA GLY A 553 -37.49 0.93 -31.82
C GLY A 553 -38.02 2.32 -32.12
N CYS A 554 -37.15 3.32 -32.03
CA CYS A 554 -37.36 4.64 -32.58
C CYS A 554 -36.03 5.15 -33.14
N TYR A 555 -36.00 5.19 -34.48
CA TYR A 555 -35.47 6.21 -35.37
C TYR A 555 -34.05 6.77 -35.14
N GLU A 556 -33.20 6.44 -36.13
CA GLU A 556 -32.19 7.35 -36.69
C GLU A 556 -32.84 8.70 -37.03
N GLU A 557 -32.21 9.79 -36.60
CA GLU A 557 -32.39 11.09 -37.23
C GLU A 557 -31.03 11.69 -37.59
N ASP A 558 -30.90 11.89 -38.90
CA ASP A 558 -29.91 12.68 -39.58
C ASP A 558 -29.79 14.10 -39.00
N SER A 559 -28.56 14.58 -38.87
CA SER A 559 -28.30 16.02 -38.92
C SER A 559 -27.04 16.29 -39.73
N GLN A 560 -27.22 16.35 -41.06
CA GLN A 560 -26.38 17.08 -42.00
C GLN A 560 -26.84 18.55 -42.08
N ARG A 561 -25.87 19.43 -42.46
CA ARG A 561 -25.94 20.88 -42.80
C ARG A 561 -25.79 21.85 -41.62
N GLY A 562 -24.89 22.85 -41.65
CA GLY A 562 -23.92 23.32 -42.65
C GLY A 562 -22.77 24.08 -41.94
N GLY A 563 -21.66 24.47 -42.57
CA GLY A 563 -21.37 24.66 -43.99
C GLY A 563 -21.16 26.15 -44.30
N TRP A 564 -20.02 26.73 -43.92
CA TRP A 564 -19.33 27.91 -44.50
C TRP A 564 -17.86 27.76 -44.09
N GLY A 565 -16.81 27.82 -44.91
CA GLY A 565 -16.65 28.16 -46.31
C GLY A 565 -15.30 28.88 -46.46
N ARG A 566 -14.36 28.25 -47.18
CA ARG A 566 -13.39 28.83 -48.15
C ARG A 566 -12.05 28.09 -48.17
N SER A 567 -11.95 27.24 -49.18
CA SER A 567 -10.74 26.86 -49.88
C SER A 567 -10.34 27.96 -50.87
N SER A 568 -9.03 28.06 -51.15
CA SER A 568 -8.47 28.44 -52.46
C SER A 568 -7.04 27.87 -52.48
N GLN A 569 -6.85 26.68 -53.06
CA GLN A 569 -6.42 26.44 -54.45
C GLN A 569 -4.95 26.79 -54.73
N ASP A 570 -4.19 25.71 -54.88
CA ASP A 570 -3.09 25.44 -55.81
C ASP A 570 -2.80 26.49 -56.91
N ARG A 571 -1.51 26.74 -57.19
CA ARG A 571 -0.76 26.17 -58.33
C ARG A 571 0.52 26.93 -58.66
N HIS A 572 1.52 26.14 -59.11
CA HIS A 572 2.70 26.49 -59.91
C HIS A 572 3.77 27.36 -59.22
N GLY A 573 5.08 27.11 -59.32
CA GLY A 573 5.86 26.23 -60.19
C GLY A 573 7.18 26.95 -60.51
N GLY A 574 8.30 26.24 -60.47
CA GLY A 574 9.45 26.53 -61.34
C GLY A 574 10.69 27.23 -60.75
N ARG A 575 11.80 26.46 -60.82
CA ARG A 575 13.16 26.84 -61.27
C ARG A 575 13.95 27.92 -60.49
N GLY A 576 15.00 27.45 -59.79
CA GLY A 576 16.36 27.33 -60.35
C GLY A 576 17.32 28.55 -60.27
N ARG A 577 18.54 28.24 -59.80
CA ARG A 577 19.81 29.03 -59.75
C ARG A 577 19.81 30.11 -58.64
N TYR A 578 20.82 30.23 -57.78
CA TYR A 578 22.26 29.91 -57.86
C TYR A 578 22.73 28.94 -56.78
#